data_AF-A0A960KE42-F1
#
_entry.id   AF-A0A960KE42-F1
#
_cell.length_a   1.000
_cell.length_b   1.000
_cell.length_c   1.000
_cell.angle_alpha   90.00
_cell.angle_beta   90.00
_cell.angle_gamma   90.00
#
_symmetry.space_group_name_H-M   'P 1'
#
loop_
_entity.id
_entity.type
_entity.pdbx_description
1 polymer ?
#
loop_
_entity_poly.entity_id
_entity_poly.type
_entity_poly.pdbx_seq_one_letter_code
_entity_poly.pdbx_strand_id
1 'polypeptide(L)'
;MEVDLGAGRATPLGEDRWLELEGGPAVPEAARARLLGLPAAMPVYLRWDGRWPEWFDAPSGTWIPVDATTLRELAESRRPAQPSAPAPQTTPSDLGPEPPRDLARCPVWPVEYHERPQPNLALATMLAAAADHPGIVERFDLRPVGTARPSRLRALAEEPRGVLLFSHYTWSTRGNLLQSAAAKAANDRFITVHGGPNVPGFPEDVERFLGENPHVDVLVHGEGEATFVDLMSRIGETGLHDRADPDRLALLGDIPGLTVRVGDRIVRGPKRPRISDLDATPSAYLAGQFDQVALAGSMAVIETNRGCPFGCTFCDWGSATRSRVRTFGLDRVRAEVRWLAERGVDGIFVA
;
A
#
# COMPACT_ATOMS: atom_id res chain seq x y z
N MET A 1 23.81 -12.31 -32.09
CA MET A 1 22.75 -12.39 -33.13
C MET A 1 21.43 -12.20 -32.40
N GLU A 2 20.71 -11.12 -32.68
CA GLU A 2 19.40 -10.83 -32.06
C GLU A 2 18.28 -11.60 -32.78
N VAL A 3 17.36 -12.20 -32.03
CA VAL A 3 16.20 -12.96 -32.51
C VAL A 3 14.92 -12.25 -32.08
N ASP A 4 14.12 -11.81 -33.04
CA ASP A 4 12.83 -11.14 -32.79
C ASP A 4 11.73 -12.17 -32.49
N LEU A 5 11.01 -11.99 -31.38
CA LEU A 5 9.95 -12.87 -30.88
C LEU A 5 8.55 -12.24 -31.02
N GLY A 6 8.40 -11.11 -31.71
CA GLY A 6 7.12 -10.44 -31.96
C GLY A 6 6.56 -9.59 -30.81
N ALA A 7 6.82 -9.96 -29.55
CA ALA A 7 6.51 -9.16 -28.35
C ALA A 7 7.78 -8.74 -27.57
N GLY A 8 8.95 -9.10 -28.08
CA GLY A 8 10.25 -8.89 -27.45
C GLY A 8 11.39 -9.46 -28.30
N ARG A 9 12.63 -9.39 -27.83
CA ARG A 9 13.84 -9.81 -28.56
C ARG A 9 14.80 -10.59 -27.67
N ALA A 10 15.53 -11.53 -28.26
CA ALA A 10 16.48 -12.39 -27.56
C ALA A 10 17.90 -12.29 -28.13
N THR A 11 18.93 -12.21 -27.27
CA THR A 11 20.34 -12.08 -27.69
C THR A 11 21.24 -13.02 -26.88
N PRO A 12 21.99 -13.94 -27.53
CA PRO A 12 22.93 -14.82 -26.84
C PRO A 12 24.18 -14.09 -26.31
N LEU A 13 24.65 -14.44 -25.10
CA LEU A 13 25.82 -13.87 -24.43
C LEU A 13 26.67 -14.94 -23.71
N GLY A 14 27.76 -14.52 -23.04
CA GLY A 14 28.81 -15.40 -22.49
C GLY A 14 29.13 -15.31 -20.98
N GLU A 15 28.35 -14.63 -20.13
CA GLU A 15 28.57 -14.59 -18.66
C GLU A 15 27.24 -14.56 -17.85
N ASP A 16 27.28 -15.04 -16.59
CA ASP A 16 26.17 -15.75 -15.93
C ASP A 16 25.43 -15.04 -14.76
N ARG A 17 24.10 -15.01 -14.87
CA ARG A 17 23.04 -15.12 -13.84
C ARG A 17 21.75 -15.49 -14.57
N TRP A 18 20.82 -16.25 -13.99
CA TRP A 18 19.70 -16.87 -14.75
C TRP A 18 18.34 -16.60 -14.12
N LEU A 19 17.33 -16.43 -14.97
CA LEU A 19 15.95 -16.27 -14.53
C LEU A 19 15.00 -17.08 -15.44
N GLU A 20 14.16 -17.90 -14.82
CA GLU A 20 13.15 -18.72 -15.50
C GLU A 20 11.86 -17.91 -15.69
N LEU A 21 11.34 -17.89 -16.92
CA LEU A 21 10.18 -17.10 -17.31
C LEU A 21 9.01 -18.01 -17.70
N GLU A 22 8.13 -18.29 -16.74
CA GLU A 22 6.85 -18.94 -17.05
C GLU A 22 5.87 -17.94 -17.71
N GLY A 23 5.14 -18.38 -18.73
CA GLY A 23 4.07 -17.55 -19.30
C GLY A 23 4.50 -16.49 -20.32
N GLY A 24 5.62 -16.70 -21.03
CA GLY A 24 6.08 -15.91 -22.18
C GLY A 24 5.07 -15.77 -23.34
N PRO A 25 5.37 -14.96 -24.39
CA PRO A 25 4.43 -14.61 -25.43
C PRO A 25 4.44 -15.74 -26.47
N ALA A 26 3.55 -15.69 -27.45
CA ALA A 26 3.66 -16.63 -28.57
C ALA A 26 4.92 -16.31 -29.41
N VAL A 27 5.70 -17.33 -29.76
CA VAL A 27 6.90 -17.17 -30.60
C VAL A 27 6.50 -17.33 -32.07
N PRO A 28 6.79 -16.37 -32.96
CA PRO A 28 6.53 -16.49 -34.39
C PRO A 28 7.29 -17.66 -35.02
N GLU A 29 6.69 -18.32 -36.01
CA GLU A 29 7.28 -19.51 -36.67
C GLU A 29 8.69 -19.24 -37.25
N ALA A 30 8.91 -18.04 -37.78
CA ALA A 30 10.21 -17.62 -38.34
C ALA A 30 11.33 -17.49 -37.28
N ALA A 31 10.98 -17.25 -36.01
CA ALA A 31 11.92 -17.15 -34.90
C ALA A 31 12.22 -18.51 -34.26
N ARG A 32 11.25 -19.44 -34.34
CA ARG A 32 11.29 -20.77 -33.72
C ARG A 32 12.50 -21.61 -34.15
N ALA A 33 12.78 -21.69 -35.46
CA ALA A 33 13.91 -22.47 -35.98
C ALA A 33 15.28 -21.95 -35.48
N ARG A 34 15.41 -20.65 -35.24
CA ARG A 34 16.66 -20.02 -34.77
C ARG A 34 16.88 -20.25 -33.28
N LEU A 35 15.81 -20.27 -32.48
CA LEU A 35 15.87 -20.58 -31.05
C LEU A 35 16.17 -22.05 -30.79
N LEU A 36 15.53 -22.96 -31.52
CA LEU A 36 15.77 -24.41 -31.39
C LEU A 36 17.22 -24.81 -31.75
N GLY A 37 17.88 -24.02 -32.60
CA GLY A 37 19.28 -24.23 -32.99
C GLY A 37 20.33 -23.71 -31.99
N LEU A 38 19.95 -22.98 -30.93
CA LEU A 38 20.90 -22.54 -29.90
C LEU A 38 21.35 -23.75 -29.04
N PRO A 39 22.57 -23.80 -28.49
CA PRO A 39 22.99 -24.81 -27.51
C PRO A 39 22.21 -24.67 -26.18
N ALA A 40 21.96 -25.79 -25.48
CA ALA A 40 21.04 -25.80 -24.32
C ALA A 40 21.56 -25.04 -23.10
N ALA A 41 22.88 -24.96 -22.94
CA ALA A 41 23.53 -24.26 -21.84
C ALA A 41 23.93 -22.82 -22.21
N MET A 42 23.47 -22.28 -23.33
CA MET A 42 23.88 -20.95 -23.78
C MET A 42 23.10 -19.85 -23.04
N PRO A 43 23.78 -18.83 -22.48
CA PRO A 43 23.11 -17.66 -21.92
C PRO A 43 22.38 -16.85 -22.98
N VAL A 44 21.13 -16.47 -22.69
CA VAL A 44 20.34 -15.62 -23.59
C VAL A 44 19.68 -14.52 -22.78
N TYR A 45 19.81 -13.27 -23.23
CA TYR A 45 19.04 -12.17 -22.66
C TYR A 45 17.75 -12.00 -23.43
N LEU A 46 16.63 -11.89 -22.71
CA LEU A 46 15.32 -11.54 -23.24
C LEU A 46 14.99 -10.10 -22.88
N ARG A 47 14.61 -9.31 -23.88
CA ARG A 47 13.96 -8.02 -23.70
C ARG A 47 12.51 -8.14 -24.09
N TRP A 48 11.64 -7.72 -23.20
CA TRP A 48 10.21 -7.70 -23.47
C TRP A 48 9.73 -6.28 -23.70
N ASP A 49 9.10 -6.10 -24.84
CA ASP A 49 8.56 -4.80 -25.25
C ASP A 49 7.02 -4.73 -25.03
N GLY A 50 6.42 -5.81 -24.48
CA GLY A 50 5.01 -5.88 -24.05
C GLY A 50 4.80 -5.79 -22.53
N ARG A 51 3.71 -6.38 -22.01
CA ARG A 51 3.43 -6.49 -20.56
C ARG A 51 3.92 -7.84 -20.04
N TRP A 52 4.77 -7.85 -19.01
CA TRP A 52 5.25 -9.07 -18.36
C TRP A 52 4.14 -9.75 -17.53
N PRO A 53 4.28 -11.06 -17.19
CA PRO A 53 3.44 -11.71 -16.19
C PRO A 53 3.40 -10.91 -14.88
N GLU A 54 2.24 -10.84 -14.22
CA GLU A 54 2.04 -9.95 -13.07
C GLU A 54 2.88 -10.30 -11.83
N TRP A 55 3.39 -11.52 -11.76
CA TRP A 55 4.32 -11.96 -10.72
C TRP A 55 5.79 -11.57 -11.01
N PHE A 56 6.07 -11.01 -12.19
CA PHE A 56 7.41 -10.69 -12.66
C PHE A 56 7.62 -9.17 -12.78
N ASP A 57 8.37 -8.60 -11.83
CA ASP A 57 8.56 -7.14 -11.61
C ASP A 57 9.83 -6.61 -12.31
N ALA A 58 9.82 -6.58 -13.64
CA ALA A 58 10.86 -5.95 -14.45
C ALA A 58 10.26 -4.80 -15.30
N PRO A 59 10.89 -3.61 -15.35
CA PRO A 59 10.44 -2.54 -16.22
C PRO A 59 10.42 -2.98 -17.69
N SER A 60 9.42 -2.55 -18.46
CA SER A 60 9.35 -2.80 -19.90
C SER A 60 10.63 -2.31 -20.61
N GLY A 61 11.16 -3.10 -21.54
CA GLY A 61 12.40 -2.79 -22.25
C GLY A 61 13.69 -3.15 -21.50
N THR A 62 13.60 -3.73 -20.30
CA THR A 62 14.77 -4.27 -19.57
C THR A 62 15.21 -5.59 -20.19
N TRP A 63 16.52 -5.75 -20.40
CA TRP A 63 17.13 -7.02 -20.77
C TRP A 63 17.35 -7.86 -19.51
N ILE A 64 16.77 -9.05 -19.47
CA ILE A 64 16.93 -9.99 -18.37
C ILE A 64 17.55 -11.28 -18.87
N PRO A 65 18.44 -11.92 -18.10
CA PRO A 65 19.05 -13.17 -18.52
C PRO A 65 18.08 -14.34 -18.29
N VAL A 66 18.00 -15.24 -19.26
CA VAL A 66 17.09 -16.38 -19.29
C VAL A 66 17.89 -17.60 -19.75
N ASP A 67 17.56 -18.77 -19.22
CA ASP A 67 18.18 -20.00 -19.71
C ASP A 67 17.63 -20.41 -21.09
N ALA A 68 18.51 -20.98 -21.91
CA ALA A 68 18.14 -21.39 -23.27
C ALA A 68 17.14 -22.54 -23.28
N THR A 69 16.95 -23.28 -22.19
CA THR A 69 15.99 -24.38 -22.12
C THR A 69 14.56 -23.84 -22.02
N THR A 70 14.30 -22.88 -21.12
CA THR A 70 13.03 -22.16 -21.01
C THR A 70 12.61 -21.52 -22.33
N LEU A 71 13.55 -20.90 -23.06
CA LEU A 71 13.23 -20.29 -24.35
C LEU A 71 12.82 -21.31 -25.41
N ARG A 72 13.41 -22.52 -25.40
CA ARG A 72 12.98 -23.60 -26.31
C ARG A 72 11.60 -24.12 -25.94
N GLU A 73 11.32 -24.33 -24.66
CA GLU A 73 10.01 -24.81 -24.19
C GLU A 73 8.89 -23.81 -24.52
N LEU A 74 9.15 -22.51 -24.38
CA LEU A 74 8.24 -21.45 -24.83
C LEU A 74 7.99 -21.50 -26.34
N ALA A 75 9.04 -21.73 -27.14
CA ALA A 75 8.95 -21.85 -28.59
C ALA A 75 8.26 -23.15 -29.05
N GLU A 76 8.30 -24.22 -28.25
CA GLU A 76 7.67 -25.51 -28.57
C GLU A 76 6.20 -25.57 -28.14
N SER A 77 5.84 -24.93 -27.03
CA SER A 77 4.51 -25.06 -26.40
C SER A 77 3.45 -24.08 -26.92
N ARG A 78 3.80 -22.98 -27.62
CA ARG A 78 2.85 -21.91 -27.98
C ARG A 78 2.86 -21.54 -29.47
N ARG A 79 1.84 -22.02 -30.21
CA ARG A 79 1.54 -21.55 -31.58
C ARG A 79 0.76 -20.21 -31.55
N PRO A 80 0.91 -19.32 -32.53
CA PRO A 80 0.16 -18.06 -32.57
C PRO A 80 -1.35 -18.30 -32.71
N ALA A 81 -2.16 -17.68 -31.85
CA ALA A 81 -3.62 -17.72 -31.92
C ALA A 81 -4.17 -16.55 -32.78
N GLN A 82 -5.23 -16.81 -33.56
CA GLN A 82 -5.95 -15.76 -34.32
C GLN A 82 -6.71 -14.81 -33.36
N PRO A 83 -6.80 -13.50 -33.67
CA PRO A 83 -7.34 -12.53 -32.74
C PRO A 83 -8.88 -12.53 -32.74
N SER A 84 -9.50 -12.61 -31.55
CA SER A 84 -10.90 -12.30 -31.32
C SER A 84 -11.08 -10.88 -30.77
N ALA A 85 -12.23 -10.27 -31.08
CA ALA A 85 -12.53 -8.86 -30.80
C ALA A 85 -12.53 -8.53 -29.28
N PRO A 86 -12.07 -7.34 -28.87
CA PRO A 86 -11.97 -6.98 -27.46
C PRO A 86 -13.34 -6.65 -26.84
N ALA A 87 -13.54 -7.11 -25.60
CA ALA A 87 -14.61 -6.65 -24.72
C ALA A 87 -14.39 -5.15 -24.35
N PRO A 88 -15.46 -4.38 -24.07
CA PRO A 88 -15.35 -2.95 -23.81
C PRO A 88 -14.50 -2.68 -22.58
N GLN A 89 -13.48 -1.84 -22.75
CA GLN A 89 -12.59 -1.37 -21.69
C GLN A 89 -13.20 -0.12 -21.05
N THR A 90 -13.63 -0.20 -19.80
CA THR A 90 -13.78 0.99 -18.95
C THR A 90 -12.42 1.33 -18.36
N THR A 91 -11.87 2.49 -18.73
CA THR A 91 -10.57 3.00 -18.27
C THR A 91 -10.65 3.38 -16.78
N PRO A 92 -9.86 2.77 -15.87
CA PRO A 92 -9.91 3.12 -14.45
C PRO A 92 -9.08 4.38 -14.19
N SER A 93 -9.70 5.54 -14.34
CA SER A 93 -9.25 6.80 -13.70
C SER A 93 -10.30 7.27 -12.69
N ASP A 94 -10.76 6.35 -11.84
CA ASP A 94 -11.99 6.43 -11.06
C ASP A 94 -11.92 7.22 -9.75
N LEU A 95 -11.07 8.26 -9.68
CA LEU A 95 -11.24 9.30 -8.66
C LEU A 95 -11.87 10.51 -9.32
N GLY A 96 -12.87 11.09 -8.66
CA GLY A 96 -13.32 12.45 -8.99
C GLY A 96 -12.16 13.45 -8.93
N PRO A 97 -12.35 14.69 -9.42
CA PRO A 97 -11.34 15.72 -9.30
C PRO A 97 -10.90 15.84 -7.83
N GLU A 98 -9.59 15.82 -7.61
CA GLU A 98 -9.03 15.93 -6.27
C GLU A 98 -9.46 17.28 -5.66
N PRO A 99 -9.97 17.32 -4.41
CA PRO A 99 -10.33 18.58 -3.79
C PRO A 99 -9.12 19.51 -3.73
N PRO A 100 -9.30 20.83 -3.93
CA PRO A 100 -8.18 21.77 -3.92
C PRO A 100 -7.41 21.68 -2.59
N ARG A 101 -6.08 21.81 -2.67
CA ARG A 101 -5.20 21.84 -1.50
C ARG A 101 -5.42 23.12 -0.71
N ASP A 102 -5.49 23.00 0.61
CA ASP A 102 -5.42 24.15 1.50
C ASP A 102 -3.98 24.36 1.96
N LEU A 103 -3.32 25.37 1.39
CA LEU A 103 -1.90 25.65 1.66
C LEU A 103 -1.65 26.20 3.07
N ALA A 104 -2.68 26.69 3.77
CA ALA A 104 -2.54 27.16 5.15
C ALA A 104 -2.44 25.99 6.15
N ARG A 105 -3.03 24.84 5.81
CA ARG A 105 -3.10 23.65 6.65
C ARG A 105 -2.03 22.64 6.28
N CYS A 106 -1.58 21.87 7.28
CA CYS A 106 -0.60 20.80 7.03
C CYS A 106 -1.30 19.61 6.34
N PRO A 107 -0.87 19.17 5.16
CA PRO A 107 -1.46 18.00 4.51
C PRO A 107 -1.22 16.72 5.29
N VAL A 108 -2.22 15.84 5.27
CA VAL A 108 -2.10 14.47 5.73
C VAL A 108 -2.56 13.54 4.63
N TRP A 109 -1.64 12.75 4.07
CA TRP A 109 -1.93 11.86 2.95
C TRP A 109 -2.02 10.39 3.39
N PRO A 110 -3.17 9.74 3.19
CA PRO A 110 -3.24 8.29 3.18
C PRO A 110 -2.55 7.75 1.92
N VAL A 111 -1.42 7.07 2.09
CA VAL A 111 -0.64 6.54 0.97
C VAL A 111 -1.14 5.15 0.59
N GLU A 112 -1.52 4.99 -0.68
CA GLU A 112 -1.94 3.71 -1.24
C GLU A 112 -0.75 2.92 -1.78
N TYR A 113 -0.70 1.62 -1.47
CA TYR A 113 0.40 0.78 -1.93
C TYR A 113 0.33 0.45 -3.45
N HIS A 114 -0.82 0.72 -4.10
CA HIS A 114 -1.07 0.45 -5.52
C HIS A 114 -1.77 1.62 -6.24
N GLU A 115 -1.76 1.62 -7.59
CA GLU A 115 -2.32 2.70 -8.42
C GLU A 115 -3.85 2.74 -8.51
N ARG A 116 -4.53 1.62 -8.26
CA ARG A 116 -6.00 1.61 -8.28
C ARG A 116 -6.50 2.21 -6.97
N PRO A 117 -7.40 3.20 -6.94
CA PRO A 117 -8.01 3.60 -5.69
C PRO A 117 -8.91 2.44 -5.23
N GLN A 118 -8.55 1.78 -4.12
CA GLN A 118 -9.42 0.82 -3.45
C GLN A 118 -9.83 1.40 -2.10
N PRO A 119 -11.01 1.05 -1.57
CA PRO A 119 -11.43 1.52 -0.26
C PRO A 119 -10.52 0.96 0.84
N ASN A 120 -9.50 1.73 1.22
CA ASN A 120 -8.59 1.41 2.31
C ASN A 120 -9.29 1.72 3.64
N LEU A 121 -10.06 0.76 4.15
CA LEU A 121 -10.90 0.95 5.33
C LEU A 121 -10.11 1.39 6.57
N ALA A 122 -8.88 0.88 6.75
CA ALA A 122 -8.04 1.21 7.90
C ALA A 122 -7.64 2.69 7.90
N LEU A 123 -7.06 3.18 6.79
CA LEU A 123 -6.67 4.58 6.67
C LEU A 123 -7.89 5.51 6.70
N ALA A 124 -8.97 5.15 6.00
CA ALA A 124 -10.19 5.95 5.97
C ALA A 124 -10.84 6.07 7.36
N THR A 125 -10.84 5.00 8.16
CA THR A 125 -11.42 5.04 9.52
C THR A 125 -10.58 5.91 10.47
N MET A 126 -9.25 5.89 10.33
CA MET A 126 -8.37 6.82 11.05
C MET A 126 -8.64 8.27 10.66
N LEU A 127 -8.78 8.57 9.36
CA LEU A 127 -9.10 9.91 8.88
C LEU A 127 -10.48 10.38 9.36
N ALA A 128 -11.49 9.50 9.38
CA ALA A 128 -12.80 9.81 9.91
C ALA A 128 -12.75 10.17 11.41
N ALA A 129 -12.02 9.39 12.22
CA ALA A 129 -11.83 9.68 13.63
C ALA A 129 -11.11 11.02 13.88
N ALA A 130 -10.09 11.33 13.06
CA ALA A 130 -9.39 12.60 13.12
C ALA A 130 -10.27 13.78 12.68
N ALA A 131 -11.11 13.59 11.66
CA ALA A 131 -12.03 14.63 11.19
C ALA A 131 -13.13 14.97 12.19
N ASP A 132 -13.57 13.99 13.00
CA ASP A 132 -14.59 14.17 14.04
C ASP A 132 -14.04 14.86 15.31
N HIS A 133 -12.72 14.84 15.52
CA HIS A 133 -12.11 15.46 16.68
C HIS A 133 -11.94 16.98 16.52
N PRO A 134 -12.39 17.80 17.49
CA PRO A 134 -12.25 19.26 17.44
C PRO A 134 -10.80 19.72 17.28
N GLY A 135 -10.56 20.73 16.43
CA GLY A 135 -9.25 21.37 16.29
C GLY A 135 -8.29 20.71 15.29
N ILE A 136 -8.58 19.49 14.82
CA ILE A 136 -7.73 18.80 13.84
C ILE A 136 -7.94 19.39 12.45
N VAL A 137 -9.18 19.48 11.96
CA VAL A 137 -9.48 19.92 10.59
C VAL A 137 -9.14 21.40 10.35
N GLU A 138 -9.04 22.20 11.41
CA GLU A 138 -8.59 23.59 11.36
C GLU A 138 -7.08 23.71 11.12
N ARG A 139 -6.30 22.69 11.49
CA ARG A 139 -4.83 22.67 11.39
C ARG A 139 -4.33 21.79 10.25
N PHE A 140 -5.09 20.76 9.90
CA PHE A 140 -4.70 19.73 8.95
C PHE A 140 -5.67 19.64 7.76
N ASP A 141 -5.10 19.51 6.57
CA ASP A 141 -5.82 19.19 5.34
C ASP A 141 -5.79 17.66 5.19
N LEU A 142 -6.80 16.99 5.76
CA LEU A 142 -6.93 15.53 5.69
C LEU A 142 -7.28 15.14 4.26
N ARG A 143 -6.30 14.59 3.55
CA ARG A 143 -6.45 14.29 2.12
C ARG A 143 -7.26 13.00 1.95
N PRO A 144 -8.18 12.96 0.98
CA PRO A 144 -8.97 11.76 0.77
C PRO A 144 -8.13 10.55 0.34
N VAL A 145 -8.62 9.34 0.62
CA VAL A 145 -7.98 8.10 0.13
C VAL A 145 -7.86 8.10 -1.39
N GLY A 146 -6.79 7.49 -1.89
CA GLY A 146 -6.45 7.47 -3.32
C GLY A 146 -5.76 8.74 -3.85
N THR A 147 -5.62 9.81 -3.06
CA THR A 147 -4.90 11.03 -3.51
C THR A 147 -3.38 10.84 -3.55
N ALA A 148 -2.81 10.08 -2.61
CA ALA A 148 -1.39 9.71 -2.61
C ALA A 148 -1.19 8.27 -3.09
N ARG A 149 -1.06 8.13 -4.41
CA ARG A 149 -0.74 6.88 -5.11
C ARG A 149 0.71 6.89 -5.61
N PRO A 150 1.33 5.74 -5.93
CA PRO A 150 2.75 5.69 -6.28
C PRO A 150 3.14 6.68 -7.39
N SER A 151 2.32 6.81 -8.44
CA SER A 151 2.49 7.75 -9.55
C SER A 151 2.43 9.23 -9.15
N ARG A 152 1.72 9.54 -8.05
CA ARG A 152 1.52 10.92 -7.56
C ARG A 152 2.47 11.32 -6.44
N LEU A 153 3.10 10.35 -5.75
CA LEU A 153 4.00 10.66 -4.63
C LEU A 153 5.16 11.59 -5.03
N ARG A 154 5.66 11.49 -6.27
CA ARG A 154 6.70 12.40 -6.76
C ARG A 154 6.25 13.86 -6.78
N ALA A 155 4.98 14.12 -7.09
CA ALA A 155 4.46 15.48 -7.11
C ALA A 155 4.39 16.10 -5.70
N LEU A 156 4.37 15.27 -4.65
CA LEU A 156 4.39 15.74 -3.28
C LEU A 156 5.77 16.27 -2.87
N ALA A 157 6.84 15.95 -3.60
CA ALA A 157 8.21 16.37 -3.24
C ALA A 157 8.34 17.88 -2.97
N GLU A 158 7.59 18.70 -3.71
CA GLU A 158 7.61 20.16 -3.61
C GLU A 158 6.83 20.72 -2.40
N GLU A 159 6.11 19.88 -1.66
CA GLU A 159 5.30 20.32 -0.53
C GLU A 159 6.17 20.76 0.66
N PRO A 160 5.93 21.92 1.30
CA PRO A 160 6.84 22.43 2.32
C PRO A 160 6.88 21.58 3.60
N ARG A 161 5.83 20.79 3.84
CA ARG A 161 5.61 19.92 4.99
C ARG A 161 4.50 18.91 4.67
N GLY A 162 4.39 17.85 5.47
CA GLY A 162 3.25 16.94 5.40
C GLY A 162 3.41 15.67 6.23
N VAL A 163 2.30 14.99 6.45
CA VAL A 163 2.25 13.70 7.14
C VAL A 163 1.81 12.62 6.16
N LEU A 164 2.57 11.53 6.06
CA LEU A 164 2.29 10.39 5.18
C LEU A 164 1.90 9.18 6.00
N LEU A 165 0.74 8.59 5.72
CA LEU A 165 0.19 7.45 6.46
C LEU A 165 0.31 6.18 5.63
N PHE A 166 0.90 5.13 6.21
CA PHE A 166 1.09 3.84 5.57
C PHE A 166 0.46 2.72 6.40
N SER A 167 -0.48 1.96 5.81
CA SER A 167 -1.10 0.79 6.45
C SER A 167 -0.49 -0.52 5.94
N HIS A 168 0.22 -1.22 6.82
CA HIS A 168 1.00 -2.43 6.54
C HIS A 168 0.19 -3.70 6.75
N TYR A 169 0.05 -4.47 5.67
CA TYR A 169 -0.41 -5.85 5.62
C TYR A 169 0.65 -6.71 4.93
N THR A 170 0.56 -8.03 5.01
CA THR A 170 1.52 -8.97 4.40
C THR A 170 1.76 -8.69 2.91
N TRP A 171 0.73 -8.27 2.17
CA TRP A 171 0.81 -7.92 0.75
C TRP A 171 1.21 -6.47 0.46
N SER A 172 1.16 -5.55 1.43
CA SER A 172 1.42 -4.12 1.20
C SER A 172 2.73 -3.62 1.81
N THR A 173 3.32 -4.33 2.79
CA THR A 173 4.48 -3.84 3.56
C THR A 173 5.65 -3.43 2.67
N ARG A 174 6.08 -4.28 1.72
CA ARG A 174 7.19 -3.97 0.82
C ARG A 174 6.91 -2.71 0.00
N GLY A 175 5.71 -2.61 -0.60
CA GLY A 175 5.32 -1.45 -1.40
C GLY A 175 5.30 -0.16 -0.60
N ASN A 176 4.72 -0.21 0.61
CA ASN A 176 4.68 0.93 1.53
C ASN A 176 6.07 1.42 1.93
N LEU A 177 7.00 0.50 2.24
CA LEU A 177 8.38 0.86 2.62
C LEU A 177 9.12 1.50 1.43
N LEU A 178 9.00 0.94 0.23
CA LEU A 178 9.58 1.52 -0.98
C LEU A 178 9.05 2.93 -1.25
N GLN A 179 7.74 3.13 -1.10
CA GLN A 179 7.09 4.43 -1.28
C GLN A 179 7.49 5.44 -0.19
N SER A 180 7.55 5.01 1.07
CA SER A 180 7.98 5.85 2.19
C SER A 180 9.44 6.29 2.03
N ALA A 181 10.33 5.37 1.63
CA ALA A 181 11.71 5.67 1.29
C ALA A 181 11.83 6.68 0.15
N ALA A 182 11.07 6.49 -0.94
CA ALA A 182 11.08 7.39 -2.09
C ALA A 182 10.54 8.78 -1.73
N ALA A 183 9.45 8.86 -0.98
CA ALA A 183 8.88 10.13 -0.54
C ALA A 183 9.85 10.89 0.38
N LYS A 184 10.48 10.18 1.34
CA LYS A 184 11.49 10.77 2.22
C LYS A 184 12.74 11.24 1.48
N ALA A 185 13.19 10.48 0.48
CA ALA A 185 14.34 10.87 -0.35
C ALA A 185 14.04 12.11 -1.20
N ALA A 186 12.79 12.29 -1.61
CA ALA A 186 12.35 13.47 -2.35
C ALA A 186 12.15 14.69 -1.43
N ASN A 187 11.67 14.46 -0.20
CA ASN A 187 11.43 15.49 0.80
C ASN A 187 11.58 14.91 2.21
N ASP A 188 12.67 15.27 2.87
CA ASP A 188 13.03 14.74 4.18
C ASP A 188 12.19 15.32 5.34
N ARG A 189 11.46 16.40 5.08
CA ARG A 189 10.59 17.07 6.07
C ARG A 189 9.29 16.34 6.36
N PHE A 190 8.87 15.43 5.48
CA PHE A 190 7.66 14.67 5.73
C PHE A 190 7.76 13.92 7.06
N ILE A 191 6.66 13.80 7.79
CA ILE A 191 6.53 12.88 8.91
C ILE A 191 5.86 11.60 8.40
N THR A 192 6.54 10.46 8.47
CA THR A 192 6.03 9.17 8.01
C THR A 192 5.50 8.35 9.17
N VAL A 193 4.23 7.95 9.07
CA VAL A 193 3.50 7.21 10.09
C VAL A 193 3.12 5.85 9.53
N HIS A 194 3.62 4.79 10.16
CA HIS A 194 3.47 3.42 9.71
C HIS A 194 2.63 2.63 10.74
N GLY A 195 1.48 2.12 10.33
CA GLY A 195 0.58 1.32 11.16
C GLY A 195 0.14 0.04 10.47
N GLY A 196 -0.81 -0.67 11.05
CA GLY A 196 -1.37 -1.92 10.50
C GLY A 196 -0.80 -3.19 11.13
N PRO A 197 -1.43 -4.34 10.88
CA PRO A 197 -1.13 -5.59 11.58
C PRO A 197 0.30 -6.12 11.36
N ASN A 198 0.97 -5.71 10.28
CA ASN A 198 2.32 -6.16 9.96
C ASN A 198 3.45 -5.31 10.56
N VAL A 199 3.12 -4.26 11.33
CA VAL A 199 4.13 -3.51 12.09
C VAL A 199 4.64 -4.37 13.25
N PRO A 200 5.97 -4.47 13.48
CA PRO A 200 6.51 -5.32 14.52
C PRO A 200 6.08 -4.86 15.92
N GLY A 201 5.68 -5.81 16.76
CA GLY A 201 5.28 -5.52 18.14
C GLY A 201 6.39 -5.71 19.18
N PHE A 202 7.30 -6.66 18.96
CA PHE A 202 8.36 -6.99 19.91
C PHE A 202 9.51 -5.97 19.86
N PRO A 203 10.11 -5.60 21.01
CA PRO A 203 11.17 -4.57 21.06
C PRO A 203 12.31 -4.82 20.07
N GLU A 204 12.85 -6.04 20.01
CA GLU A 204 13.97 -6.40 19.13
C GLU A 204 13.59 -6.28 17.64
N ASP A 205 12.39 -6.71 17.28
CA ASP A 205 11.88 -6.60 15.91
C ASP A 205 11.62 -5.14 15.51
N VAL A 206 11.17 -4.31 16.45
CA VAL A 206 10.99 -2.87 16.27
C VAL A 206 12.34 -2.20 16.02
N GLU A 207 13.34 -2.51 16.84
CA GLU A 207 14.71 -1.99 16.67
C GLU A 207 15.30 -2.39 15.31
N ARG A 208 15.17 -3.66 14.91
CA ARG A 208 15.62 -4.14 13.61
C ARG A 208 14.88 -3.44 12.46
N PHE A 209 13.55 -3.41 12.52
CA PHE A 209 12.72 -2.78 11.48
C PHE A 209 13.05 -1.30 11.31
N LEU A 210 13.20 -0.56 12.41
CA LEU A 210 13.60 0.83 12.36
C LEU A 210 15.08 0.98 11.94
N GLY A 211 15.97 0.07 12.30
CA GLY A 211 17.35 0.07 11.80
C GLY A 211 17.43 -0.08 10.28
N GLU A 212 16.65 -0.99 9.71
CA GLU A 212 16.59 -1.27 8.27
C GLU A 212 15.84 -0.19 7.48
N ASN A 213 14.93 0.55 8.14
CA ASN A 213 14.03 1.52 7.50
C ASN A 213 14.18 2.93 8.12
N PRO A 214 15.28 3.66 7.85
CA PRO A 214 15.55 4.98 8.45
C PRO A 214 14.56 6.08 8.03
N HIS A 215 13.82 5.83 6.95
CA HIS A 215 12.75 6.71 6.44
C HIS A 215 11.44 6.62 7.24
N VAL A 216 11.35 5.72 8.23
CA VAL A 216 10.19 5.57 9.13
C VAL A 216 10.40 6.40 10.41
N ASP A 217 9.48 7.33 10.69
CA ASP A 217 9.53 8.20 11.87
C ASP A 217 8.68 7.66 13.03
N VAL A 218 7.45 7.22 12.74
CA VAL A 218 6.47 6.81 13.75
C VAL A 218 5.87 5.46 13.39
N LEU A 219 5.79 4.57 14.38
CA LEU A 219 5.01 3.32 14.33
C LEU A 219 3.75 3.45 15.18
N VAL A 220 2.61 3.03 14.63
CA VAL A 220 1.33 2.92 15.34
C VAL A 220 1.03 1.44 15.60
N HIS A 221 0.79 1.10 16.86
CA HIS A 221 0.56 -0.27 17.32
C HIS A 221 -0.90 -0.51 17.71
N GLY A 222 -1.48 -1.62 17.25
CA GLY A 222 -2.85 -2.02 17.57
C GLY A 222 -3.91 -1.23 16.79
N GLU A 223 -5.00 -0.88 17.48
CA GLU A 223 -6.10 -0.10 16.90
C GLU A 223 -5.67 1.38 16.79
N GLY A 224 -5.66 1.90 15.57
CA GLY A 224 -4.92 3.12 15.22
C GLY A 224 -5.70 4.42 15.41
N GLU A 225 -7.02 4.38 15.53
CA GLU A 225 -7.88 5.56 15.43
C GLU A 225 -7.63 6.56 16.55
N ALA A 226 -7.76 6.13 17.80
CA ALA A 226 -7.52 7.01 18.95
C ALA A 226 -6.05 7.42 19.06
N THR A 227 -5.12 6.53 18.71
CA THR A 227 -3.68 6.83 18.68
C THR A 227 -3.36 7.91 17.64
N PHE A 228 -4.02 7.87 16.48
CA PHE A 228 -3.84 8.83 15.41
C PHE A 228 -4.42 10.19 15.76
N VAL A 229 -5.60 10.25 16.40
CA VAL A 229 -6.18 11.49 16.92
C VAL A 229 -5.21 12.19 17.90
N ASP A 230 -4.63 11.43 18.84
CA ASP A 230 -3.65 11.97 19.80
C ASP A 230 -2.36 12.44 19.10
N LEU A 231 -1.88 11.67 18.11
CA LEU A 231 -0.72 12.04 17.28
C LEU A 231 -0.97 13.37 16.54
N MET A 232 -2.09 13.49 15.84
CA MET A 232 -2.43 14.70 15.08
C MET A 232 -2.61 15.92 16.00
N SER A 233 -3.26 15.74 17.15
CA SER A 233 -3.42 16.79 18.16
C SER A 233 -2.06 17.27 18.66
N ARG A 234 -1.16 16.34 19.04
CA ARG A 234 0.18 16.67 19.53
C ARG A 234 1.05 17.31 18.44
N ILE A 235 0.99 16.85 17.19
CA ILE A 235 1.68 17.50 16.05
C ILE A 235 1.19 18.95 15.92
N GLY A 236 -0.12 19.18 15.99
CA GLY A 236 -0.72 20.52 15.88
C GLY A 236 -0.35 21.46 17.02
N GLU A 237 -0.27 20.95 18.25
CA GLU A 237 0.09 21.73 19.45
C GLU A 237 1.59 22.08 19.49
N THR A 238 2.44 21.13 19.09
CA THR A 238 3.91 21.30 19.14
C THR A 238 4.47 22.04 17.93
N GLY A 239 3.69 22.12 16.83
CA GLY A 239 4.15 22.66 15.55
C GLY A 239 5.20 21.76 14.88
N LEU A 240 5.13 20.44 15.11
CA LEU A 240 6.02 19.49 14.47
C LEU A 240 5.75 19.47 12.96
N HIS A 241 6.71 19.94 12.18
CA HIS A 241 6.61 20.02 10.71
C HIS A 241 7.75 19.30 9.99
N ASP A 242 8.76 18.87 10.72
CA ASP A 242 9.99 18.28 10.21
C ASP A 242 10.58 17.33 11.27
N ARG A 243 11.08 16.18 10.84
CA ARG A 243 11.79 15.21 11.69
C ARG A 243 13.16 15.69 12.17
N ALA A 244 13.68 16.79 11.60
CA ALA A 244 14.92 17.42 12.03
C ALA A 244 14.83 18.05 13.43
N ASP A 245 13.63 18.12 14.03
CA ASP A 245 13.41 18.57 15.40
C ASP A 245 13.23 17.38 16.37
N PRO A 246 14.32 16.85 16.95
CA PRO A 246 14.24 15.70 17.87
C PRO A 246 13.51 16.04 19.16
N ASP A 247 13.51 17.29 19.62
CA ASP A 247 12.85 17.69 20.86
C ASP A 247 11.34 17.64 20.67
N ARG A 248 10.81 18.14 19.54
CA ARG A 248 9.39 18.01 19.20
C ARG A 248 8.98 16.57 18.93
N LEU A 249 9.82 15.77 18.27
CA LEU A 249 9.55 14.33 18.08
C LEU A 249 9.48 13.58 19.42
N ALA A 250 10.34 13.92 20.39
CA ALA A 250 10.32 13.31 21.71
C ALA A 250 9.00 13.54 22.45
N LEU A 251 8.30 14.65 22.17
CA LEU A 251 6.98 14.95 22.73
C LEU A 251 5.86 14.03 22.22
N LEU A 252 6.14 13.17 21.24
CA LEU A 252 5.22 12.11 20.81
C LEU A 252 5.40 10.81 21.62
N GLY A 253 6.49 10.70 22.38
CA GLY A 253 6.92 9.47 23.03
C GLY A 253 6.08 9.02 24.22
N ASP A 254 5.19 9.87 24.74
CA ASP A 254 4.24 9.56 25.80
C ASP A 254 2.86 9.09 25.27
N ILE A 255 2.64 9.18 23.95
CA ILE A 255 1.35 8.84 23.35
C ILE A 255 1.14 7.31 23.38
N PRO A 256 0.04 6.82 23.98
CA PRO A 256 -0.23 5.40 24.02
C PRO A 256 -0.38 4.80 22.62
N GLY A 257 0.32 3.70 22.36
CA GLY A 257 0.31 2.99 21.09
C GLY A 257 1.35 3.45 20.08
N LEU A 258 2.23 4.41 20.41
CA LEU A 258 3.30 4.86 19.52
C LEU A 258 4.67 4.26 19.84
N THR A 259 5.45 4.03 18.79
CA THR A 259 6.91 4.05 18.85
C THR A 259 7.41 5.16 17.93
N VAL A 260 8.36 5.96 18.39
CA VAL A 260 8.85 7.15 17.68
C VAL A 260 10.36 7.07 17.58
N ARG A 261 10.90 7.32 16.39
CA ARG A 261 12.33 7.54 16.18
C ARG A 261 12.67 8.99 16.53
N VAL A 262 13.64 9.17 17.42
CA VAL A 262 14.12 10.48 17.87
C VAL A 262 15.65 10.52 17.69
N GLY A 263 16.11 10.98 16.53
CA GLY A 263 17.51 10.84 16.13
C GLY A 263 17.91 9.35 16.08
N ASP A 264 18.95 8.99 16.82
CA ASP A 264 19.42 7.60 16.93
C ASP A 264 18.70 6.78 18.01
N ARG A 265 17.74 7.39 18.72
CA ARG A 265 16.99 6.75 19.80
C ARG A 265 15.62 6.32 19.33
N ILE A 266 15.11 5.27 19.96
CA ILE A 266 13.73 4.80 19.79
C ILE A 266 13.00 5.04 21.12
N VAL A 267 11.94 5.84 21.08
CA VAL A 267 11.09 6.14 22.24
C VAL A 267 9.77 5.39 22.07
N ARG A 268 9.38 4.63 23.08
CA ARG A 268 8.16 3.81 23.04
C ARG A 268 7.17 4.31 24.07
N GLY A 269 6.00 4.71 23.60
CA GLY A 269 4.88 5.09 24.45
C GLY A 269 4.25 3.89 25.16
N PRO A 270 3.38 4.14 26.14
CA PRO A 270 2.67 3.08 26.83
C PRO A 270 1.78 2.29 25.87
N LYS A 271 1.40 1.07 26.26
CA LYS A 271 0.48 0.26 25.47
C LYS A 271 -0.93 0.85 25.52
N ARG A 272 -1.55 1.10 24.36
CA ARG A 272 -2.96 1.51 24.29
C ARG A 272 -3.90 0.32 24.57
N PRO A 273 -4.90 0.47 25.46
CA PRO A 273 -5.99 -0.50 25.59
C PRO A 273 -6.80 -0.59 24.30
N ARG A 274 -7.42 -1.75 24.04
CA ARG A 274 -8.34 -1.89 22.92
C ARG A 274 -9.57 -0.99 23.12
N ILE A 275 -10.07 -0.45 22.03
CA ILE A 275 -11.33 0.28 21.92
C ILE A 275 -12.44 -0.63 22.45
N SER A 276 -13.09 -0.16 23.51
CA SER A 276 -14.12 -0.93 24.20
C SER A 276 -15.50 -0.79 23.56
N ASP A 277 -15.76 0.38 22.97
CA ASP A 277 -16.96 0.72 22.24
C ASP A 277 -16.55 1.10 20.81
N LEU A 278 -16.86 0.23 19.84
CA LEU A 278 -16.48 0.44 18.45
C LEU A 278 -17.33 1.54 17.79
N ASP A 279 -18.55 1.78 18.28
CA ASP A 279 -19.43 2.81 17.72
C ASP A 279 -18.97 4.24 18.08
N ALA A 280 -18.08 4.38 19.07
CA ALA A 280 -17.41 5.65 19.35
C ALA A 280 -16.45 6.09 18.23
N THR A 281 -16.06 5.19 17.32
CA THR A 281 -15.26 5.52 16.14
C THR A 281 -16.19 5.80 14.95
N PRO A 282 -16.08 6.95 14.27
CA PRO A 282 -16.91 7.24 13.10
C PRO A 282 -16.78 6.20 11.98
N SER A 283 -17.85 6.00 11.22
CA SER A 283 -17.82 5.17 10.01
C SER A 283 -17.13 5.90 8.87
N ALA A 284 -16.11 5.30 8.26
CA ALA A 284 -15.46 5.85 7.08
C ALA A 284 -16.43 6.07 5.90
N TYR A 285 -17.39 5.16 5.72
CA TYR A 285 -18.41 5.27 4.67
C TYR A 285 -19.38 6.43 4.94
N LEU A 286 -19.94 6.48 6.14
CA LEU A 286 -20.96 7.48 6.49
C LEU A 286 -20.36 8.86 6.77
N ALA A 287 -19.07 8.94 7.09
CA ALA A 287 -18.31 10.18 7.26
C ALA A 287 -17.70 10.71 5.96
N GLY A 288 -18.11 10.17 4.80
CA GLY A 288 -17.75 10.71 3.48
C GLY A 288 -16.31 10.48 3.04
N GLN A 289 -15.55 9.59 3.70
CA GLN A 289 -14.13 9.38 3.37
C GLN A 289 -13.92 8.75 2.00
N PHE A 290 -14.96 8.15 1.43
CA PHE A 290 -14.94 7.49 0.12
C PHE A 290 -15.82 8.21 -0.92
N ASP A 291 -16.37 9.40 -0.64
CA ASP A 291 -17.31 10.06 -1.55
C ASP A 291 -16.71 10.42 -2.92
N GLN A 292 -15.39 10.65 -2.98
CA GLN A 292 -14.63 10.95 -4.19
C GLN A 292 -14.18 9.70 -4.98
N VAL A 293 -14.39 8.49 -4.44
CA VAL A 293 -13.97 7.23 -5.07
C VAL A 293 -15.13 6.67 -5.86
N ALA A 294 -14.93 6.37 -7.15
CA ALA A 294 -15.93 5.62 -7.90
C ALA A 294 -15.86 4.14 -7.49
N LEU A 295 -16.94 3.68 -6.86
CA LEU A 295 -17.05 2.32 -6.31
C LEU A 295 -17.98 1.41 -7.13
N ALA A 296 -18.58 1.93 -8.20
CA ALA A 296 -19.45 1.14 -9.07
C ALA A 296 -18.66 -0.01 -9.70
N GLY A 297 -19.19 -1.24 -9.59
CA GLY A 297 -18.53 -2.44 -10.08
C GLY A 297 -17.34 -2.92 -9.23
N SER A 298 -17.12 -2.34 -8.04
CA SER A 298 -16.01 -2.69 -7.16
C SER A 298 -16.41 -3.69 -6.06
N MET A 299 -15.41 -4.20 -5.36
CA MET A 299 -15.57 -4.86 -4.06
C MET A 299 -15.28 -3.85 -2.94
N ALA A 300 -16.05 -3.90 -1.85
CA ALA A 300 -15.80 -3.11 -0.65
C ALA A 300 -15.52 -3.99 0.56
N VAL A 301 -14.81 -3.45 1.55
CA VAL A 301 -14.53 -4.14 2.82
C VAL A 301 -15.38 -3.51 3.91
N ILE A 302 -16.14 -4.31 4.66
CA ILE A 302 -16.79 -3.85 5.90
C ILE A 302 -16.19 -4.56 7.09
N GLU A 303 -16.15 -3.87 8.22
CA GLU A 303 -15.75 -4.46 9.50
C GLU A 303 -17.00 -4.50 10.39
N THR A 304 -17.40 -5.69 10.84
CA THR A 304 -18.59 -5.84 11.70
C THR A 304 -18.22 -6.04 13.17
N ASN A 305 -16.98 -6.45 13.41
CA ASN A 305 -16.47 -6.77 14.73
C ASN A 305 -14.94 -6.73 14.78
N ARG A 306 -14.38 -6.62 15.99
CA ARG A 306 -12.95 -6.79 16.27
C ARG A 306 -12.74 -7.81 17.37
N GLY A 307 -11.87 -8.78 17.12
CA GLY A 307 -11.58 -9.87 18.05
C GLY A 307 -12.01 -11.22 17.52
N CYS A 308 -11.29 -12.26 17.89
CA CYS A 308 -11.62 -13.64 17.59
C CYS A 308 -11.53 -14.47 18.88
N PRO A 309 -12.57 -15.23 19.27
CA PRO A 309 -12.57 -15.98 20.53
C PRO A 309 -11.77 -17.28 20.44
N PHE A 310 -11.26 -17.65 19.26
CA PHE A 310 -10.57 -18.91 19.02
C PHE A 310 -9.06 -18.81 19.30
N GLY A 311 -8.50 -19.89 19.87
CA GLY A 311 -7.08 -20.02 20.19
C GLY A 311 -6.31 -20.87 19.18
N CYS A 312 -6.46 -20.58 17.88
CA CYS A 312 -5.80 -21.34 16.82
C CYS A 312 -4.28 -21.18 16.88
N THR A 313 -3.53 -22.29 16.91
CA THR A 313 -2.06 -22.30 17.08
C THR A 313 -1.28 -21.65 15.95
N PHE A 314 -1.89 -21.53 14.76
CA PHE A 314 -1.27 -20.96 13.56
C PHE A 314 -1.66 -19.49 13.34
N CYS A 315 -2.61 -18.95 14.10
CA CYS A 315 -3.28 -17.71 13.74
C CYS A 315 -2.80 -16.54 14.58
N ASP A 316 -2.11 -15.58 13.94
CA ASP A 316 -1.74 -14.34 14.62
C ASP A 316 -2.96 -13.45 14.92
N TRP A 317 -4.06 -13.59 14.18
CA TRP A 317 -5.28 -12.82 14.46
C TRP A 317 -5.82 -13.10 15.86
N GLY A 318 -5.76 -14.34 16.35
CA GLY A 318 -6.19 -14.69 17.71
C GLY A 318 -5.33 -14.04 18.80
N SER A 319 -4.01 -13.92 18.58
CA SER A 319 -3.07 -13.21 19.46
C SER A 319 -3.16 -11.69 19.34
N ALA A 320 -3.32 -11.18 18.12
CA ALA A 320 -3.36 -9.76 17.77
C ALA A 320 -4.71 -9.11 18.16
N THR A 321 -5.82 -9.81 17.92
CA THR A 321 -7.18 -9.30 18.20
C THR A 321 -7.75 -9.78 19.54
N ARG A 322 -7.11 -10.75 20.21
CA ARG A 322 -7.44 -11.25 21.57
C ARG A 322 -8.85 -11.82 21.71
N SER A 323 -9.02 -12.70 22.71
CA SER A 323 -10.19 -13.58 22.93
C SER A 323 -11.57 -12.90 23.08
N ARG A 324 -11.65 -11.57 23.15
CA ARG A 324 -12.90 -10.84 23.38
C ARG A 324 -13.35 -10.10 22.13
N VAL A 325 -14.48 -10.54 21.59
CA VAL A 325 -15.15 -9.92 20.45
C VAL A 325 -15.81 -8.62 20.90
N ARG A 326 -15.70 -7.60 20.05
CA ARG A 326 -16.41 -6.31 20.12
C ARG A 326 -17.11 -6.13 18.79
N THR A 327 -18.34 -5.65 18.79
CA THR A 327 -19.16 -5.54 17.58
C THR A 327 -19.53 -4.08 17.34
N PHE A 328 -19.57 -3.66 16.08
CA PHE A 328 -20.25 -2.43 15.70
C PHE A 328 -21.77 -2.60 15.82
N GLY A 329 -22.48 -1.49 16.05
CA GLY A 329 -23.93 -1.47 16.11
C GLY A 329 -24.56 -1.92 14.79
N LEU A 330 -25.57 -2.77 14.87
CA LEU A 330 -26.20 -3.34 13.67
C LEU A 330 -26.80 -2.28 12.75
N ASP A 331 -27.30 -1.19 13.30
CA ASP A 331 -27.89 -0.09 12.51
C ASP A 331 -26.83 0.67 11.71
N ARG A 332 -25.63 0.85 12.27
CA ARG A 332 -24.47 1.37 11.54
C ARG A 332 -24.10 0.43 10.39
N VAL A 333 -23.93 -0.87 10.66
CA VAL A 333 -23.57 -1.85 9.63
C VAL A 333 -24.61 -1.88 8.50
N ARG A 334 -25.91 -1.81 8.82
CA ARG A 334 -26.98 -1.71 7.82
C ARG A 334 -26.88 -0.42 6.99
N ALA A 335 -26.55 0.71 7.63
CA ALA A 335 -26.38 1.98 6.94
C ALA A 335 -25.16 1.94 6.00
N GLU A 336 -24.04 1.35 6.41
CA GLU A 336 -22.86 1.16 5.57
C GLU A 336 -23.17 0.27 4.35
N VAL A 337 -23.84 -0.86 4.57
CA VAL A 337 -24.27 -1.76 3.48
C VAL A 337 -25.21 -1.04 2.50
N ARG A 338 -26.17 -0.24 3.01
CA ARG A 338 -27.06 0.55 2.15
C ARG A 338 -26.27 1.59 1.34
N TRP A 339 -25.35 2.32 1.98
CA TRP A 339 -24.51 3.31 1.34
C TRP A 339 -23.69 2.72 0.19
N LEU A 340 -23.16 1.50 0.37
CA LEU A 340 -22.42 0.75 -0.65
C LEU A 340 -23.33 0.32 -1.80
N ALA A 341 -24.51 -0.21 -1.50
CA ALA A 341 -25.48 -0.64 -2.50
C ALA A 341 -25.97 0.52 -3.38
N GLU A 342 -26.22 1.69 -2.79
CA GLU A 342 -26.62 2.91 -3.50
C GLU A 342 -25.54 3.44 -4.46
N ARG A 343 -24.27 3.04 -4.27
CA ARG A 343 -23.12 3.41 -5.11
C ARG A 343 -22.69 2.32 -6.09
N GLY A 344 -23.49 1.25 -6.21
CA GLY A 344 -23.28 0.20 -7.22
C GLY A 344 -22.08 -0.71 -6.92
N VAL A 345 -21.73 -0.91 -5.65
CA VAL A 345 -20.71 -1.89 -5.25
C VAL A 345 -21.24 -3.30 -5.49
N ASP A 346 -20.47 -4.13 -6.21
CA ASP A 346 -20.90 -5.47 -6.65
C ASP A 346 -20.73 -6.54 -5.55
N GLY A 347 -19.86 -6.30 -4.57
CA GLY A 347 -19.68 -7.24 -3.48
C GLY A 347 -18.99 -6.67 -2.25
N ILE A 348 -19.18 -7.39 -1.14
CA ILE A 348 -18.69 -7.03 0.17
C ILE A 348 -17.82 -8.15 0.72
N PHE A 349 -16.62 -7.79 1.16
CA PHE A 349 -15.76 -8.62 2.00
C PHE A 349 -15.93 -8.19 3.46
N VAL A 350 -16.22 -9.13 4.35
CA VAL A 350 -16.28 -8.85 5.80
C VAL A 350 -14.91 -9.17 6.38
N ALA A 351 -14.23 -8.13 6.86
CA ALA A 351 -12.90 -8.22 7.45
C ALA A 351 -12.90 -8.92 8.82
#